data_AF-A0A7G8VKK8-F1
#
_entry.id   AF-A0A7G8VKK8-F1
#
_cell.length_a   1.000
_cell.length_b   1.000
_cell.length_c   1.000
_cell.angle_alpha   90.00
_cell.angle_beta   90.00
_cell.angle_gamma   90.00
#
_symmetry.space_group_name_H-M   'P 1'
#
loop_
_entity.id
_entity.type
_entity.pdbx_description
1 polymer ?
#
loop_
_entity_poly.entity_id
_entity_poly.type
_entity_poly.pdbx_seq_one_letter_code
_entity_poly.pdbx_strand_id
1 'polypeptide(L)'
;MSKLILACLGVATCCFAATATAEPVKVPVDSDDKGTVYVAPNVTSTEDSAYTKGATVGVQRPDGSGGYVGTDTSTPRPTYSLGASTGGNVSLTGGVSSDGKTNNGVKAGVTIKY
;
A
#
# COMPACT_ATOMS: atom_id res chain seq x y z
N MET A 1 -33.70 20.29 47.30
CA MET A 1 -33.61 18.94 46.68
C MET A 1 -33.65 19.12 45.16
N SER A 2 -32.58 19.50 44.47
CA SER A 2 -31.46 18.66 43.99
C SER A 2 -31.89 17.46 43.15
N LYS A 3 -32.30 17.65 41.89
CA LYS A 3 -32.32 16.57 40.88
C LYS A 3 -31.99 17.10 39.48
N LEU A 4 -30.72 16.87 39.09
CA LEU A 4 -30.24 16.44 37.76
C LEU A 4 -30.44 17.46 36.61
N ILE A 5 -29.47 18.26 36.14
CA ILE A 5 -28.07 17.99 35.78
C ILE A 5 -27.86 16.58 35.22
N LEU A 6 -28.51 16.22 34.10
CA LEU A 6 -28.06 15.07 33.29
C LEU A 6 -28.72 15.02 31.89
N ALA A 7 -28.41 15.95 30.98
CA ALA A 7 -28.85 15.82 29.58
C ALA A 7 -27.96 16.55 28.55
N CYS A 8 -26.64 16.65 28.79
CA CYS A 8 -25.69 17.23 27.82
C CYS A 8 -24.47 16.32 27.56
N LEU A 9 -24.66 15.01 27.64
CA LEU A 9 -23.66 14.01 27.24
C LEU A 9 -24.19 13.25 26.02
N GLY A 10 -24.24 13.94 24.89
CA GLY A 10 -24.57 13.33 23.61
C GLY A 10 -24.06 14.25 22.52
N VAL A 11 -23.29 13.69 21.59
CA VAL A 11 -22.67 14.37 20.42
C VAL A 11 -21.32 15.05 20.70
N ALA A 12 -20.32 14.29 21.14
CA ALA A 12 -18.91 14.68 21.03
C ALA A 12 -17.99 13.50 20.68
N THR A 13 -18.48 12.57 19.85
CA THR A 13 -17.66 11.49 19.25
C THR A 13 -17.71 11.53 17.73
N CYS A 14 -17.89 12.71 17.15
CA CYS A 14 -17.57 12.95 15.75
C CYS A 14 -16.05 12.97 15.59
N CYS A 15 -15.57 12.20 14.63
CA CYS A 15 -14.23 12.30 14.03
C CYS A 15 -13.08 11.58 14.74
N PHE A 16 -13.26 10.32 15.12
CA PHE A 16 -12.18 9.37 14.81
C PHE A 16 -12.37 8.97 13.35
N ALA A 17 -11.84 9.82 12.46
CA ALA A 17 -11.62 9.42 11.08
C ALA A 17 -10.66 8.22 11.14
N ALA A 18 -11.22 7.02 11.04
CA ALA A 18 -10.46 5.83 10.71
C ALA A 18 -9.73 6.18 9.42
N THR A 19 -8.43 6.42 9.52
CA THR A 19 -7.53 6.48 8.38
C THR A 19 -7.51 5.08 7.80
N ALA A 20 -8.51 4.77 6.98
CA ALA A 20 -8.51 3.62 6.12
C ALA A 20 -7.30 3.80 5.21
N THR A 21 -6.18 3.16 5.56
CA THR A 21 -5.08 2.94 4.64
C THR A 21 -5.63 2.00 3.59
N ALA A 22 -6.28 2.58 2.58
CA ALA A 22 -6.83 1.83 1.47
C ALA A 22 -5.70 1.01 0.87
N GLU A 23 -5.84 -0.31 0.90
CA GLU A 23 -4.92 -1.18 0.19
C GLU A 23 -4.90 -0.73 -1.28
N PRO A 24 -3.71 -0.66 -1.90
CA PRO A 24 -3.61 -0.18 -3.27
C PRO A 24 -4.48 -1.04 -4.17
N VAL A 25 -5.33 -0.38 -4.97
CA VAL A 25 -6.31 -1.04 -5.83
C VAL A 25 -5.57 -1.92 -6.85
N LYS A 26 -5.76 -3.23 -6.76
CA LYS A 26 -5.21 -4.20 -7.71
C LYS A 26 -6.16 -4.36 -8.89
N VAL A 27 -5.75 -3.89 -10.05
CA VAL A 27 -6.48 -4.06 -11.31
C VAL A 27 -6.03 -5.36 -11.97
N PRO A 28 -6.91 -6.35 -12.15
CA PRO A 28 -6.56 -7.60 -12.84
C PRO A 28 -6.31 -7.31 -14.32
N VAL A 29 -5.21 -7.85 -14.85
CA VAL A 29 -4.85 -7.78 -16.28
C VAL A 29 -5.15 -9.10 -16.96
N ASP A 30 -4.86 -10.21 -16.29
CA ASP A 30 -5.14 -11.56 -16.74
C ASP A 30 -5.42 -12.44 -15.52
N SER A 31 -6.33 -13.41 -15.66
CA SER A 31 -6.70 -14.30 -14.57
C SER A 31 -7.11 -15.67 -15.07
N ASP A 32 -6.47 -16.70 -14.51
CA ASP A 32 -6.76 -18.10 -14.76
C ASP A 32 -6.80 -18.91 -13.45
N ASP A 33 -6.90 -20.23 -13.56
CA ASP A 33 -6.91 -21.15 -12.42
C ASP A 33 -5.57 -21.19 -11.64
N LYS A 34 -4.49 -20.68 -12.24
CA LYS A 34 -3.15 -20.65 -11.63
C LYS A 34 -2.90 -19.34 -10.88
N GLY A 35 -3.63 -18.27 -11.21
CA GLY A 35 -3.62 -17.01 -10.48
C GLY A 35 -3.98 -15.80 -11.34
N THR A 36 -3.91 -14.63 -10.71
CA THR A 36 -4.22 -13.34 -11.33
C THR A 36 -2.95 -12.51 -11.47
N VAL A 37 -2.66 -12.05 -12.68
CA VAL A 37 -1.70 -10.98 -12.95
C VAL A 37 -2.42 -9.65 -12.72
N TYR A 38 -1.83 -8.77 -11.93
CA TYR A 38 -2.44 -7.48 -11.59
C TYR A 38 -1.45 -6.32 -11.74
N VAL A 39 -2.03 -5.13 -11.91
CA VAL A 39 -1.35 -3.84 -11.82
C VAL A 39 -2.02 -3.04 -10.71
N ALA A 40 -1.23 -2.53 -9.77
CA ALA A 40 -1.66 -1.67 -8.68
C ALA A 40 -0.98 -0.29 -8.83
N PRO A 41 -1.63 0.67 -9.51
CA PRO A 41 -1.07 2.00 -9.68
C PRO A 41 -1.02 2.79 -8.38
N ASN A 42 0.02 3.61 -8.20
CA ASN A 42 0.12 4.54 -7.07
C ASN A 42 -0.73 5.78 -7.35
N VAL A 43 -2.03 5.67 -7.12
CA VAL A 43 -3.00 6.73 -7.44
C VAL A 43 -2.93 7.84 -6.41
N THR A 44 -2.76 9.07 -6.87
CA THR A 44 -3.00 10.29 -6.10
C THR A 44 -4.12 11.06 -6.79
N SER A 45 -5.15 11.42 -6.03
CA SER A 45 -6.33 12.10 -6.56
C SER A 45 -6.46 13.52 -6.00
N THR A 46 -6.98 14.41 -6.82
CA THR A 46 -7.58 15.71 -6.43
C THR A 46 -9.10 15.58 -6.50
N GLU A 47 -9.84 16.68 -6.30
CA GLU A 47 -11.30 16.68 -6.40
C GLU A 47 -11.81 16.21 -7.78
N ASP A 48 -11.13 16.62 -8.86
CA ASP A 48 -11.59 16.37 -10.24
C ASP A 48 -10.66 15.51 -11.09
N SER A 49 -9.51 15.06 -10.55
CA SER A 49 -8.52 14.33 -11.33
C SER A 49 -7.78 13.28 -10.53
N ALA A 50 -7.25 12.27 -11.21
CA ALA A 50 -6.38 11.27 -10.63
C ALA A 50 -5.14 11.11 -11.51
N TYR A 51 -3.97 11.02 -10.88
CA TYR A 51 -2.71 10.78 -11.55
C TYR A 51 -1.92 9.69 -10.82
N THR A 52 -1.04 9.02 -11.55
CA THR A 52 -0.26 7.89 -11.02
C THR A 52 1.22 8.21 -11.07
N LYS A 53 1.93 7.99 -9.96
CA LYS A 53 3.40 8.14 -9.89
C LYS A 53 4.04 6.82 -9.51
N GLY A 54 4.18 5.97 -10.52
CA GLY A 54 4.62 4.58 -10.34
C GLY A 54 3.46 3.60 -10.18
N ALA A 55 3.81 2.33 -10.13
CA ALA A 55 2.87 1.23 -10.03
C ALA A 55 3.59 -0.01 -9.49
N THR A 56 2.80 -0.94 -8.96
CA THR A 56 3.22 -2.29 -8.64
C THR A 56 2.60 -3.26 -9.62
N VAL A 57 3.41 -4.16 -10.20
CA VAL A 57 2.92 -5.29 -10.98
C VAL A 57 3.17 -6.56 -10.19
N GLY A 58 2.23 -7.49 -10.21
CA GLY A 58 2.38 -8.72 -9.46
C GLY A 58 1.50 -9.84 -9.94
N VAL A 59 1.74 -10.99 -9.32
CA VAL A 59 0.95 -12.20 -9.50
C VAL A 59 0.43 -12.61 -8.13
N GLN A 60 -0.86 -12.94 -8.06
CA GLN A 60 -1.50 -13.48 -6.87
C GLN A 60 -2.16 -14.81 -7.22
N ARG A 61 -1.73 -15.89 -6.57
CA ARG A 61 -2.28 -17.23 -6.76
C ARG A 61 -3.46 -17.48 -5.83
N PRO A 62 -4.34 -18.46 -6.13
CA PRO A 62 -5.49 -18.79 -5.29
C PRO A 62 -5.11 -19.25 -3.88
N ASP A 63 -3.92 -19.82 -3.71
CA ASP A 63 -3.37 -20.24 -2.41
C ASP A 63 -2.88 -19.06 -1.55
N GLY A 64 -2.98 -17.82 -2.03
CA GLY A 64 -2.49 -16.62 -1.36
C GLY A 64 -1.00 -16.35 -1.56
N SER A 65 -0.27 -17.25 -2.24
CA SER A 65 1.11 -17.00 -2.63
C SER A 65 1.19 -15.99 -3.77
N GLY A 66 2.33 -15.34 -3.88
CA GLY A 66 2.48 -14.35 -4.94
C GLY A 66 3.83 -13.69 -4.95
N GLY A 67 3.97 -12.78 -5.90
CA GLY A 67 5.14 -11.93 -6.02
C GLY A 67 4.78 -10.62 -6.66
N TYR A 68 5.59 -9.60 -6.41
CA TYR A 68 5.41 -8.29 -7.00
C TYR A 68 6.75 -7.59 -7.23
N VAL A 69 6.72 -6.64 -8.17
CA VAL A 69 7.76 -5.64 -8.36
C VAL A 69 7.04 -4.30 -8.49
N GLY A 70 7.53 -3.29 -7.78
CA GLY A 70 6.91 -1.98 -7.74
C GLY A 70 7.93 -0.87 -7.88
N THR A 71 7.43 0.27 -8.37
CA THR A 71 8.15 1.54 -8.36
C THR A 71 7.25 2.63 -7.84
N ASP A 72 7.81 3.53 -7.06
CA ASP A 72 7.17 4.76 -6.63
C ASP A 72 8.09 5.95 -6.93
N THR A 73 7.61 6.85 -7.79
CA THR A 73 8.30 8.06 -8.22
C THR A 73 7.59 9.32 -7.73
N SER A 74 6.73 9.20 -6.72
CA SER A 74 5.95 10.31 -6.17
C SER A 74 6.80 11.36 -5.48
N THR A 75 7.92 10.94 -4.89
CA THR A 75 8.87 11.80 -4.19
C THR A 75 10.13 12.06 -5.03
N PRO A 76 10.95 13.07 -4.68
CA PRO A 76 12.26 13.28 -5.30
C PRO A 76 13.24 12.10 -5.15
N ARG A 77 12.93 11.13 -4.28
CA ARG A 77 13.68 9.90 -4.03
C ARG A 77 12.87 8.71 -4.53
N PRO A 78 13.05 8.28 -5.78
CA PRO A 78 12.31 7.12 -6.28
C PRO A 78 12.65 5.89 -5.45
N THR A 79 11.64 5.07 -5.23
CA THR A 79 11.77 3.76 -4.58
C THR A 79 11.40 2.66 -5.55
N TYR A 80 12.11 1.55 -5.45
CA TYR A 80 11.83 0.32 -6.18
C TYR A 80 11.71 -0.79 -5.15
N SER A 81 10.66 -1.59 -5.26
CA SER A 81 10.36 -2.66 -4.33
C SER A 81 10.13 -3.96 -5.08
N LEU A 82 10.41 -5.06 -4.40
CA LEU A 82 10.04 -6.39 -4.84
C LEU A 82 9.68 -7.22 -3.63
N GLY A 83 8.84 -8.22 -3.83
CA GLY A 83 8.54 -9.15 -2.77
C GLY A 83 7.92 -10.42 -3.28
N ALA A 84 7.98 -11.45 -2.45
CA ALA A 84 7.31 -12.71 -2.66
C ALA A 84 6.78 -13.22 -1.34
N SER A 85 5.63 -13.87 -1.37
CA SER A 85 5.05 -14.55 -0.21
C SER A 85 4.64 -15.96 -0.59
N THR A 86 4.81 -16.85 0.37
CA THR A 86 4.07 -18.11 0.40
C THR A 86 2.66 -17.81 0.90
N GLY A 87 1.67 -18.62 0.54
CA GLY A 87 0.30 -18.49 1.08
C GLY A 87 0.16 -18.71 2.60
N GLY A 88 1.29 -18.92 3.29
CA GLY A 88 1.39 -19.04 4.74
C GLY A 88 2.21 -17.90 5.35
N ASN A 89 3.06 -18.22 6.33
CA ASN A 89 3.73 -17.21 7.16
C ASN A 89 5.05 -16.68 6.57
N VAL A 90 5.56 -17.29 5.50
CA VAL A 90 6.86 -16.91 4.93
C VAL A 90 6.69 -15.82 3.88
N SER A 91 7.41 -14.72 4.06
CA SER A 91 7.51 -13.64 3.06
C SER A 91 8.91 -13.02 3.00
N LEU A 92 9.29 -12.61 1.80
CA LEU A 92 10.50 -11.86 1.49
C LEU A 92 10.07 -10.53 0.88
N THR A 93 10.54 -9.42 1.43
CA THR A 93 10.41 -8.11 0.79
C THR A 93 11.78 -7.44 0.69
N GLY A 94 12.03 -6.82 -0.45
CA GLY A 94 13.26 -6.09 -0.73
C GLY A 94 12.93 -4.76 -1.37
N GLY A 95 13.78 -3.77 -1.17
CA GLY A 95 13.63 -2.50 -1.84
C GLY A 95 14.91 -1.70 -1.87
N VAL A 96 14.98 -0.81 -2.86
CA VAL A 96 16.04 0.19 -3.01
C VAL A 96 15.41 1.56 -3.12
N SER A 97 16.03 2.56 -2.51
CA SER A 97 15.65 3.96 -2.63
C SER A 97 16.88 4.79 -2.97
N SER A 98 16.72 5.76 -3.87
CA SER A 98 17.76 6.74 -4.13
C SER A 98 17.87 7.73 -2.96
N ASP A 99 19.07 8.21 -2.66
CA ASP A 99 19.29 9.26 -1.67
C ASP A 99 18.91 10.67 -2.13
N GLY A 100 18.50 10.84 -3.40
CA GLY A 100 17.93 12.06 -3.97
C GLY A 100 18.42 12.35 -5.39
N LYS A 101 17.85 13.40 -6.00
CA LYS A 101 18.19 13.91 -7.36
C LYS A 101 19.68 14.22 -7.59
N THR A 102 20.49 14.23 -6.54
CA THR A 102 21.93 14.45 -6.58
C THR A 102 22.75 13.18 -6.83
N ASN A 103 22.12 11.99 -6.96
CA ASN A 103 22.77 10.72 -7.32
C ASN A 103 23.95 10.34 -6.41
N ASN A 104 23.89 10.67 -5.13
CA ASN A 104 25.03 10.49 -4.22
C ASN A 104 25.08 9.08 -3.61
N GLY A 105 23.99 8.29 -3.71
CA GLY A 105 23.94 6.93 -3.19
C GLY A 105 22.58 6.24 -3.29
N VAL A 106 22.59 4.94 -2.98
CA VAL A 106 21.41 4.07 -2.92
C VAL A 106 21.30 3.49 -1.51
N LYS A 107 20.09 3.46 -0.95
CA LYS A 107 19.78 2.73 0.28
C LYS A 107 19.00 1.48 -0.09
N ALA A 108 19.49 0.32 0.33
CA ALA A 108 18.86 -0.97 0.09
C ALA A 108 18.50 -1.65 1.41
N GLY A 109 17.41 -2.39 1.42
CA GLY A 109 16.98 -3.18 2.56
C GLY A 109 16.25 -4.44 2.13
N VAL A 110 16.42 -5.51 2.88
CA VAL A 110 15.71 -6.78 2.71
C VAL A 110 15.13 -7.18 4.05
N THR A 111 13.85 -7.54 4.07
CA THR A 111 13.13 -8.09 5.21
C THR A 111 12.70 -9.51 4.87
N ILE A 112 12.99 -10.44 5.78
CA ILE A 112 12.54 -11.83 5.70
C ILE A 112 11.66 -12.10 6.92
N LYS A 113 10.46 -12.63 6.70
CA LYS A 113 9.55 -13.11 7.75
C LYS A 113 9.33 -14.60 7.55
N TYR A 114 9.36 -15.34 8.66
CA TYR A 114 9.18 -16.79 8.72
C TYR A 114 8.43 -17.17 9.99
#